data_AF-A0A2T2VJ95-F1
#
_entry.id   AF-A0A2T2VJ95-F1
#
_cell.length_a   1.000
_cell.length_b   1.000
_cell.length_c   1.000
_cell.angle_alpha   90.00
_cell.angle_beta   90.00
_cell.angle_gamma   90.00
#
_symmetry.space_group_name_H-M   'P 1'
#
loop_
_entity.id
_entity.type
_entity.pdbx_description
1 polymer ?
#
loop_
_entity_poly.entity_id
_entity_poly.type
_entity_poly.pdbx_seq_one_letter_code
_entity_poly.pdbx_strand_id
1 'polypeptide(L)'
;MKRIPIHWQIIGGIVFGILFGLLGVQFGIEEFTNNWIAPFGTIFINLLKLIAIPLILISLINGVSNLKNVAKLSRIGGKTIGIYMITTVIAITVGLIFVNIMQPGKTFSEEKQMELREQHADESAEQAMTAKEVQEEGPLQFLVDIVPQNFFNAVGDNSKMLQVIFFSLLFGIAMVIVPDDKTKTLKNLLEGLNDIILKIVELIMRFAPIGVFALLAGQITDFAGEELAQLFEALGYYSLTVVLGLAFLMFLLYPTIISIFTKLNYKQFIQGIGPAQMLG
;
A
#
# COMPACT_ATOMS: atom_id res chain seq x y z
N MET A 1 22.46 7.10 24.89
CA MET A 1 21.57 8.05 24.17
C MET A 1 20.38 7.27 23.65
N LYS A 2 19.14 7.59 24.08
CA LYS A 2 17.93 6.90 23.62
C LYS A 2 17.74 7.20 22.13
N ARG A 3 17.77 6.18 21.27
CA ARG A 3 17.51 6.34 19.83
C ARG A 3 16.05 6.74 19.65
N ILE A 4 15.79 7.82 18.92
CA ILE A 4 14.44 8.29 18.60
C ILE A 4 13.74 7.19 17.79
N PRO A 5 12.49 6.81 18.10
CA PRO A 5 11.75 5.83 17.30
C PRO A 5 11.61 6.24 15.83
N ILE A 6 11.59 5.26 14.92
CA ILE A 6 11.55 5.52 13.46
C ILE A 6 10.34 6.36 13.05
N HIS A 7 9.16 6.13 13.63
CA HIS A 7 7.96 6.91 13.30
C HIS A 7 8.14 8.41 13.59
N TRP A 8 8.82 8.78 14.68
CA TRP A 8 9.15 10.18 14.98
C TRP A 8 10.17 10.77 14.00
N GLN A 9 11.11 9.95 13.52
CA GLN A 9 12.06 10.38 12.49
C GLN A 9 11.36 10.62 11.15
N ILE A 10 10.40 9.76 10.78
CA ILE A 10 9.58 9.93 9.57
C ILE A 10 8.74 11.20 9.68
N ILE A 11 8.05 11.42 10.81
CA ILE A 11 7.29 12.65 11.05
C ILE A 11 8.20 13.88 10.93
N GLY A 12 9.41 13.81 11.49
CA GLY A 12 10.42 14.85 11.30
C GLY A 12 10.75 15.07 9.83
N GLY A 13 11.02 14.00 9.08
CA GLY A 13 11.28 14.06 7.63
C GLY A 13 10.12 14.67 6.85
N ILE A 14 8.88 14.36 7.20
CA ILE A 14 7.67 14.97 6.62
C ILE A 14 7.66 16.47 6.85
N VAL A 15 7.75 16.89 8.11
CA VAL A 15 7.69 18.31 8.49
C VAL A 15 8.82 19.09 7.83
N PHE A 16 10.06 18.58 7.91
CA PHE A 16 11.20 19.26 7.30
C PHE A 16 11.14 19.24 5.77
N GLY A 17 10.63 18.19 5.14
CA GLY A 17 10.51 18.10 3.69
C GLY A 17 9.51 19.12 3.16
N ILE A 18 8.36 19.24 3.82
CA ILE A 18 7.36 20.27 3.50
C ILE A 18 7.95 21.67 3.70
N LEU A 19 8.57 21.96 4.85
CA LEU A 19 9.18 23.27 5.10
C LEU A 19 10.26 23.59 4.07
N PHE A 20 11.12 22.62 3.74
CA PHE A 20 12.17 22.81 2.74
C PHE A 20 11.57 23.10 1.37
N GLY A 21 10.55 22.36 0.94
CA GLY A 21 9.88 22.60 -0.33
C GLY A 21 9.24 23.99 -0.40
N LEU A 22 8.61 24.46 0.68
CA LEU A 22 8.02 25.80 0.76
C LEU A 22 9.06 26.92 0.63
N LEU A 23 10.18 26.79 1.35
CA LEU A 23 11.31 27.70 1.21
C LEU A 23 11.90 27.59 -0.21
N GLY A 24 11.87 26.39 -0.78
CA GLY A 24 12.36 26.10 -2.12
C GLY A 24 11.71 26.98 -3.18
N VAL A 25 10.38 27.06 -3.11
CA VAL A 25 9.53 27.89 -3.96
C VAL A 25 9.76 29.37 -3.67
N GLN A 26 9.74 29.75 -2.40
CA GLN A 26 9.89 31.16 -2.00
C GLN A 26 11.24 31.77 -2.43
N PHE A 27 12.30 30.97 -2.44
CA PHE A 27 13.65 31.40 -2.81
C PHE A 27 14.04 31.02 -4.24
N GLY A 28 13.16 30.40 -5.03
CA GLY A 28 13.43 30.01 -6.41
C GLY A 28 14.52 28.94 -6.57
N ILE A 29 14.67 28.03 -5.60
CA ILE A 29 15.63 26.90 -5.63
C ILE A 29 14.95 25.59 -6.04
N GLU A 30 13.87 25.66 -6.81
CA GLU A 30 13.11 24.53 -7.35
C GLU A 30 14.01 23.60 -8.16
N GLU A 31 14.80 24.14 -9.10
CA GLU A 31 15.71 23.36 -9.93
C GLU A 31 16.76 22.61 -9.10
N PHE A 32 17.27 23.23 -8.03
CA PHE A 32 18.19 22.56 -7.10
C PHE A 32 17.48 21.42 -6.36
N THR A 33 16.27 21.66 -5.86
CA THR A 33 15.49 20.66 -5.14
C THR A 33 15.19 19.46 -6.03
N ASN A 34 14.76 19.71 -7.26
CA ASN A 34 14.39 18.67 -8.22
C ASN A 34 15.60 17.86 -8.71
N ASN A 35 16.76 18.50 -8.90
CA ASN A 35 17.94 17.80 -9.41
C ASN A 35 18.79 17.12 -8.31
N TRP A 36 18.77 17.63 -7.08
CA TRP A 36 19.70 17.16 -6.02
C TRP A 36 19.02 16.55 -4.82
N ILE A 37 17.74 16.86 -4.56
CA ILE A 37 17.02 16.36 -3.39
C ILE A 37 16.00 15.31 -3.80
N ALA A 38 15.08 15.63 -4.72
CA ALA A 38 14.03 14.72 -5.19
C ALA A 38 14.54 13.33 -5.63
N PRO A 39 15.74 13.15 -6.23
CA PRO A 39 16.24 11.82 -6.58
C PRO A 39 16.38 10.88 -5.39
N PHE A 40 16.67 11.37 -4.17
CA PHE A 40 16.69 10.53 -2.97
C PHE A 40 15.31 10.00 -2.61
N GLY A 41 14.26 10.76 -2.93
CA GLY A 41 12.89 10.32 -2.81
C GLY A 41 12.54 9.23 -3.82
N THR A 42 12.93 9.42 -5.08
CA THR A 42 12.77 8.39 -6.13
C THR A 42 13.53 7.11 -5.79
N ILE A 43 14.76 7.22 -5.28
CA ILE A 43 15.52 6.07 -4.77
C ILE A 43 14.75 5.36 -3.66
N PHE A 44 14.15 6.08 -2.72
CA PHE A 44 13.35 5.48 -1.65
C PHE A 44 12.14 4.71 -2.20
N ILE A 45 11.39 5.28 -3.13
CA ILE A 45 10.26 4.59 -3.79
C ILE A 45 10.76 3.34 -4.54
N ASN A 46 11.88 3.45 -5.25
CA ASN A 46 12.46 2.32 -5.96
C ASN A 46 12.89 1.20 -5.00
N LEU A 47 13.44 1.52 -3.82
CA LEU A 47 13.75 0.54 -2.78
C LEU A 47 12.49 -0.16 -2.25
N LEU A 48 11.39 0.58 -2.05
CA LEU A 48 10.11 -0.02 -1.63
C LEU A 48 9.53 -0.94 -2.71
N LYS A 49 9.57 -0.53 -3.98
CA LYS A 49 9.14 -1.37 -5.12
C LYS A 49 10.04 -2.60 -5.29
N LEU A 50 11.35 -2.46 -5.09
CA LEU A 50 12.32 -3.55 -5.19
C LEU A 50 12.04 -4.68 -4.20
N ILE A 51 11.69 -4.35 -2.95
CA ILE A 51 11.53 -5.35 -1.88
C ILE A 51 10.15 -6.02 -1.88
N ALA A 52 9.15 -5.42 -2.54
CA ALA A 52 7.77 -5.89 -2.52
C ALA A 52 7.61 -7.35 -3.01
N ILE A 53 8.09 -7.65 -4.22
CA ILE A 53 7.95 -8.98 -4.81
C ILE A 53 8.74 -10.05 -4.01
N PRO A 54 10.04 -9.86 -3.69
CA PRO A 54 10.78 -10.84 -2.89
C PRO A 54 10.14 -11.13 -1.54
N LEU A 55 9.68 -10.09 -0.83
CA LEU A 55 9.01 -10.22 0.46
C LEU A 55 7.75 -11.07 0.32
N ILE A 56 6.86 -10.71 -0.60
CA ILE A 56 5.60 -11.44 -0.80
C ILE A 56 5.88 -12.90 -1.16
N LEU A 57 6.78 -13.14 -2.11
CA LEU A 57 7.11 -14.50 -2.58
C LEU A 57 7.62 -15.39 -1.44
N ILE A 58 8.67 -14.95 -0.75
CA ILE A 58 9.33 -15.76 0.27
C ILE A 58 8.47 -15.84 1.54
N SER A 59 7.89 -14.73 2.00
CA SER A 59 7.07 -14.71 3.21
C SER A 59 5.79 -15.52 3.06
N LEU A 60 5.12 -15.50 1.90
CA LEU A 60 3.93 -16.33 1.68
C LEU A 60 4.29 -17.81 1.57
N ILE A 61 5.34 -18.18 0.82
CA ILE A 61 5.76 -19.58 0.74
C ILE A 61 6.13 -20.11 2.14
N ASN A 62 6.95 -19.36 2.89
CA ASN A 62 7.33 -19.73 4.25
C ASN A 62 6.09 -19.81 5.17
N GLY A 63 5.24 -18.79 5.16
CA GLY A 63 4.03 -18.73 5.99
C GLY A 63 3.05 -19.88 5.74
N VAL A 64 2.81 -20.22 4.47
CA VAL A 64 1.91 -21.32 4.09
C VAL A 64 2.54 -22.68 4.36
N SER A 65 3.82 -22.86 4.05
CA SER A 65 4.51 -24.16 4.20
C SER A 65 4.68 -24.60 5.67
N ASN A 66 4.60 -23.66 6.62
CA ASN A 66 4.58 -23.93 8.06
C ASN A 66 3.23 -24.44 8.59
N LEU A 67 2.19 -24.47 7.75
CA LEU A 67 0.89 -25.04 8.11
C LEU A 67 0.93 -26.56 8.01
N LYS A 68 0.69 -27.26 9.14
CA LYS A 68 0.72 -28.73 9.20
C LYS A 68 -0.41 -29.45 8.45
N ASN A 69 -1.47 -28.76 8.03
CA ASN A 69 -2.64 -29.39 7.42
C ASN A 69 -3.32 -28.49 6.38
N VAL A 70 -3.29 -28.91 5.12
CA VAL A 70 -3.90 -28.22 3.98
C VAL A 70 -5.43 -28.08 4.11
N ALA A 71 -6.12 -29.04 4.73
CA ALA A 71 -7.57 -28.96 4.94
C ALA A 71 -7.96 -27.87 5.96
N LYS A 72 -7.06 -27.56 6.92
CA LYS A 72 -7.26 -26.38 7.78
C LYS A 72 -7.06 -25.10 6.98
N LEU A 73 -6.08 -25.07 6.08
CA LEU A 73 -5.83 -23.93 5.20
C LEU A 73 -7.01 -23.67 4.26
N SER A 74 -7.56 -24.68 3.58
CA SER A 74 -8.69 -24.47 2.66
C SER A 74 -9.94 -23.97 3.38
N ARG A 75 -10.23 -24.49 4.58
CA ARG A 75 -11.38 -24.07 5.39
C ARG A 75 -11.22 -22.65 5.95
N ILE A 76 -10.03 -22.29 6.41
CA ILE A 76 -9.74 -20.95 6.94
C ILE A 76 -9.67 -19.95 5.77
N GLY A 77 -8.91 -20.28 4.73
CA GLY A 77 -8.72 -19.46 3.54
C GLY A 77 -10.03 -19.12 2.85
N GLY A 78 -10.91 -20.08 2.60
CA GLY A 78 -12.21 -19.81 1.96
C GLY A 78 -13.09 -18.85 2.77
N LYS A 79 -13.13 -19.01 4.10
CA LYS A 79 -13.86 -18.10 4.99
C LYS A 79 -13.24 -16.70 5.01
N THR A 80 -11.91 -16.63 5.10
CA THR A 80 -11.18 -15.36 5.09
C THR A 80 -11.34 -14.62 3.77
N ILE A 81 -11.24 -15.31 2.63
CA ILE A 81 -11.45 -14.71 1.30
C ILE A 81 -12.87 -14.16 1.20
N GLY A 82 -13.90 -14.91 1.61
CA GLY A 82 -15.28 -14.43 1.62
C GLY A 82 -15.46 -13.17 2.48
N ILE A 83 -14.90 -13.16 3.70
CA ILE A 83 -14.95 -11.98 4.58
C ILE A 83 -14.20 -10.79 3.96
N TYR A 84 -13.02 -10.99 3.40
CA TYR A 84 -12.25 -9.93 2.75
C TYR A 84 -12.93 -9.38 1.51
N MET A 85 -13.52 -10.21 0.65
CA MET A 85 -14.26 -9.70 -0.51
C MET A 85 -15.44 -8.82 -0.07
N ILE A 86 -16.26 -9.29 0.88
CA ILE A 86 -17.41 -8.54 1.36
C ILE A 86 -16.98 -7.23 2.02
N THR A 87 -15.99 -7.29 2.93
CA THR A 87 -15.51 -6.10 3.65
C THR A 87 -14.81 -5.10 2.73
N THR A 88 -14.07 -5.57 1.72
CA THR A 88 -13.44 -4.70 0.71
C THR A 88 -14.49 -4.02 -0.16
N VAL A 89 -15.51 -4.74 -0.65
CA VAL A 89 -16.60 -4.12 -1.42
C VAL A 89 -17.32 -3.04 -0.60
N ILE A 90 -17.60 -3.31 0.68
CA ILE A 90 -18.21 -2.32 1.58
C ILE A 90 -17.26 -1.14 1.80
N ALA A 91 -15.98 -1.38 2.05
CA ALA A 91 -14.99 -0.32 2.27
C ALA A 91 -14.82 0.59 1.05
N ILE A 92 -14.74 0.01 -0.15
CA ILE A 92 -14.71 0.77 -1.42
C ILE A 92 -15.98 1.59 -1.58
N THR A 93 -17.15 0.99 -1.36
CA THR A 93 -18.44 1.70 -1.46
C THR A 93 -18.50 2.89 -0.50
N VAL A 94 -18.10 2.70 0.76
CA VAL A 94 -18.02 3.78 1.75
C VAL A 94 -17.03 4.86 1.32
N GLY A 95 -15.84 4.48 0.87
CA GLY A 95 -14.83 5.42 0.36
C GLY A 95 -15.37 6.26 -0.81
N LEU A 96 -16.05 5.61 -1.77
CA LEU A 96 -16.70 6.30 -2.89
C LEU A 96 -17.79 7.27 -2.41
N ILE A 97 -18.61 6.89 -1.42
CA ILE A 97 -19.62 7.79 -0.84
C ILE A 97 -18.94 9.03 -0.25
N PHE A 98 -17.92 8.86 0.59
CA PHE A 98 -17.21 9.99 1.21
C PHE A 98 -16.54 10.90 0.17
N VAL A 99 -15.86 10.33 -0.83
CA VAL A 99 -15.21 11.09 -1.90
C VAL A 99 -16.22 11.84 -2.78
N ASN A 100 -17.36 11.24 -3.11
CA ASN A 100 -18.40 11.90 -3.92
C ASN A 100 -19.13 13.03 -3.17
N ILE A 101 -19.19 12.95 -1.83
CA ILE A 101 -19.75 14.00 -0.98
C ILE A 101 -18.74 15.14 -0.79
N MET A 102 -17.49 14.82 -0.45
CA MET A 102 -16.48 15.83 -0.10
C MET A 102 -15.80 16.46 -1.33
N GLN A 103 -15.73 15.74 -2.45
CA GLN A 103 -15.16 16.19 -3.73
C GLN A 103 -13.82 16.94 -3.58
N PRO A 104 -12.81 16.34 -2.93
CA PRO A 104 -11.56 17.03 -2.57
C PRO A 104 -10.75 17.54 -3.77
N GLY A 105 -11.02 17.05 -4.99
CA GLY A 105 -10.35 17.49 -6.21
C GLY A 105 -10.86 18.82 -6.79
N LYS A 106 -11.97 19.38 -6.28
CA LYS A 106 -12.54 20.65 -6.75
C LYS A 106 -11.95 21.89 -6.08
N THR A 107 -10.97 21.72 -5.22
CA THR A 107 -10.30 22.82 -4.48
C THR A 107 -9.32 23.60 -5.35
N PHE A 108 -8.82 23.02 -6.45
CA PHE A 108 -7.98 23.72 -7.42
C PHE A 108 -8.83 24.56 -8.39
N SER A 109 -8.28 25.68 -8.86
CA SER A 109 -8.87 26.47 -9.94
C SER A 109 -9.15 25.62 -11.20
N GLU A 110 -10.17 25.98 -12.00
CA GLU A 110 -10.49 25.24 -13.24
C GLU A 110 -9.31 25.22 -14.21
N GLU A 111 -8.54 26.30 -14.25
CA GLU A 111 -7.32 26.43 -15.06
C GLU A 111 -6.24 25.45 -14.61
N LYS A 112 -5.97 25.34 -13.30
CA LYS A 112 -4.99 24.37 -12.79
C LYS A 112 -5.47 22.92 -12.93
N GLN A 113 -6.77 22.67 -12.83
CA GLN A 113 -7.33 21.35 -13.12
C GLN A 113 -7.11 20.96 -14.59
N MET A 114 -7.23 21.90 -15.53
CA MET A 114 -6.92 21.66 -16.93
C MET A 114 -5.42 21.45 -17.14
N GLU A 115 -4.56 22.28 -16.57
CA GLU A 115 -3.11 22.13 -16.64
C GLU A 115 -2.64 20.76 -16.11
N LEU A 116 -3.13 20.33 -14.94
CA LEU A 116 -2.80 19.03 -14.36
C LEU A 116 -3.31 17.87 -15.22
N ARG A 117 -4.51 18.01 -15.83
CA ARG A 117 -5.04 17.01 -16.76
C ARG A 117 -4.22 16.94 -18.05
N GLU A 118 -3.68 18.06 -18.52
CA GLU A 118 -2.81 18.11 -19.69
C GLU A 118 -1.41 17.54 -19.39
N GLN A 119 -0.82 17.88 -18.24
CA GLN A 119 0.46 17.33 -17.77
C GLN A 119 0.41 15.81 -17.56
N HIS A 120 -0.76 15.29 -17.17
CA HIS A 120 -1.00 13.86 -16.97
C HIS A 120 -1.95 13.26 -18.03
N ALA A 121 -2.02 13.86 -19.23
CA ALA A 121 -2.98 13.45 -20.26
C ALA A 121 -2.72 12.02 -20.75
N ASP A 122 -1.44 11.66 -20.91
CA ASP A 122 -1.03 10.32 -21.36
C ASP A 122 -1.41 9.25 -20.31
N GLU A 123 -1.17 9.51 -19.03
CA GLU A 123 -1.57 8.62 -17.92
C GLU A 123 -3.10 8.51 -17.82
N SER A 124 -3.81 9.62 -18.02
CA SER A 124 -5.28 9.65 -17.98
C SER A 124 -5.91 8.90 -19.15
N ALA A 125 -5.29 8.99 -20.34
CA ALA A 125 -5.71 8.25 -21.53
C ALA A 125 -5.46 6.74 -21.36
N GLU A 126 -4.31 6.35 -20.83
CA GLU A 126 -3.98 4.96 -20.51
C GLU A 126 -4.99 4.37 -19.52
N GLN A 127 -5.29 5.06 -18.42
CA GLN A 127 -6.28 4.62 -17.43
C GLN A 127 -7.69 4.50 -18.04
N ALA A 128 -8.07 5.42 -18.93
CA ALA A 128 -9.36 5.36 -19.61
C ALA A 128 -9.44 4.18 -20.60
N MET A 129 -8.33 3.82 -21.24
CA MET A 129 -8.22 2.63 -22.09
C MET A 129 -8.32 1.35 -21.25
N THR A 130 -7.56 1.24 -20.15
CA THR A 130 -7.64 0.09 -19.25
C THR A 130 -9.04 -0.08 -18.67
N ALA A 131 -9.72 1.00 -18.30
CA ALA A 131 -11.10 0.94 -17.80
C ALA A 131 -12.09 0.42 -18.85
N LYS A 132 -11.89 0.75 -20.13
CA LYS A 132 -12.70 0.21 -21.23
C LYS A 132 -12.40 -1.27 -21.47
N GLU A 133 -11.12 -1.66 -21.47
CA GLU A 133 -10.72 -3.06 -21.61
C GLU A 133 -11.36 -3.93 -20.51
N VAL A 134 -11.28 -3.51 -19.25
CA VAL A 134 -11.93 -4.20 -18.12
C VAL A 134 -13.46 -4.27 -18.27
N GLN A 135 -14.09 -3.27 -18.90
CA GLN A 135 -15.54 -3.27 -19.13
C GLN A 135 -15.97 -4.23 -20.24
N GLU A 136 -15.07 -4.50 -21.19
CA GLU A 136 -15.26 -5.47 -22.28
C GLU A 136 -14.92 -6.91 -21.86
N GLU A 137 -14.20 -7.07 -20.73
CA GLU A 137 -13.84 -8.37 -20.17
C GLU A 137 -15.03 -9.11 -19.52
N GLY A 138 -14.96 -10.44 -19.57
CA GLY A 138 -15.96 -11.30 -18.92
C GLY A 138 -15.86 -11.24 -17.38
N PRO A 139 -16.95 -11.54 -16.64
CA PRO A 139 -16.99 -11.44 -15.17
C PRO A 139 -16.00 -12.37 -14.44
N LEU A 140 -15.42 -13.35 -15.12
CA LEU A 140 -14.43 -14.28 -14.57
C LEU A 140 -13.01 -14.01 -15.07
N GLN A 141 -12.78 -12.94 -15.85
CA GLN A 141 -11.47 -12.66 -16.43
C GLN A 141 -10.40 -12.47 -15.34
N PHE A 142 -10.75 -11.79 -14.24
CA PHE A 142 -9.85 -11.67 -13.09
C PHE A 142 -9.37 -13.02 -12.52
N LEU A 143 -10.19 -14.10 -12.60
CA LEU A 143 -9.76 -15.44 -12.17
C LEU A 143 -8.77 -16.07 -13.14
N VAL A 144 -8.90 -15.75 -14.43
CA VAL A 144 -7.94 -16.16 -15.46
C VAL A 144 -6.62 -15.44 -15.25
N ASP A 145 -6.65 -14.13 -15.01
CA ASP A 145 -5.45 -13.29 -14.87
C ASP A 145 -4.64 -13.54 -13.60
N ILE A 146 -5.28 -14.13 -12.58
CA ILE A 146 -4.61 -14.61 -11.36
C ILE A 146 -3.56 -15.68 -11.69
N VAL A 147 -3.76 -16.49 -12.73
CA VAL A 147 -2.88 -17.61 -13.07
C VAL A 147 -1.83 -17.13 -14.09
N PRO A 148 -0.54 -17.00 -13.71
CA PRO A 148 0.47 -16.59 -14.65
C PRO A 148 0.73 -17.66 -15.71
N GLN A 149 0.92 -17.23 -16.96
CA GLN A 149 1.45 -18.10 -18.01
C GLN A 149 2.94 -18.42 -17.79
N ASN A 150 3.69 -17.51 -17.14
CA ASN A 150 5.11 -17.68 -16.84
C ASN A 150 5.49 -17.03 -15.50
N PHE A 151 6.10 -17.81 -14.61
CA PHE A 151 6.51 -17.34 -13.27
C PHE A 151 7.56 -16.23 -13.31
N PHE A 152 8.59 -16.35 -14.15
CA PHE A 152 9.68 -15.37 -14.21
C PHE A 152 9.19 -14.02 -14.75
N ASN A 153 8.24 -14.05 -15.69
CA ASN A 153 7.61 -12.82 -16.16
C ASN A 153 6.79 -12.13 -15.05
N ALA A 154 6.03 -12.90 -14.27
CA ALA A 154 5.25 -12.36 -13.15
C ALA A 154 6.14 -11.77 -12.04
N VAL A 155 7.27 -12.43 -11.72
CA VAL A 155 8.23 -11.93 -10.71
C VAL A 155 9.02 -10.73 -11.20
N GLY A 156 9.18 -10.55 -12.51
CA GLY A 156 9.88 -9.40 -13.09
C GLY A 156 9.06 -8.10 -13.11
N ASP A 157 7.76 -8.16 -12.82
CA ASP A 157 6.84 -7.05 -13.01
C ASP A 157 5.96 -6.82 -11.77
N ASN A 158 6.10 -5.63 -11.16
CA ASN A 158 5.32 -5.24 -9.98
C ASN A 158 3.82 -5.11 -10.26
N SER A 159 3.41 -4.89 -11.52
CA SER A 159 2.00 -4.87 -11.89
C SER A 159 1.34 -6.26 -11.76
N LYS A 160 2.13 -7.34 -11.82
CA LYS A 160 1.67 -8.74 -11.77
C LYS A 160 1.76 -9.36 -10.38
N MET A 161 1.74 -8.52 -9.33
CA MET A 161 1.86 -8.97 -7.94
C MET A 161 0.84 -10.04 -7.56
N LEU A 162 -0.40 -9.96 -8.08
CA LEU A 162 -1.44 -10.96 -7.84
C LEU A 162 -1.06 -12.37 -8.35
N GLN A 163 -0.37 -12.44 -9.48
CA GLN A 163 0.14 -13.69 -10.04
C GLN A 163 1.27 -14.28 -9.20
N VAL A 164 2.15 -13.42 -8.67
CA VAL A 164 3.21 -13.84 -7.73
C VAL A 164 2.57 -14.41 -6.46
N ILE A 165 1.55 -13.76 -5.91
CA ILE A 165 0.80 -14.24 -4.75
C ILE A 165 0.22 -15.63 -5.04
N PHE A 166 -0.45 -15.81 -6.18
CA PHE A 166 -1.05 -17.09 -6.56
C PHE A 166 -0.02 -18.21 -6.63
N PHE A 167 1.10 -17.98 -7.32
CA PHE A 167 2.19 -18.95 -7.38
C PHE A 167 2.76 -19.27 -5.99
N SER A 168 2.97 -18.25 -5.16
CA SER A 168 3.52 -18.40 -3.80
C SER A 168 2.63 -19.27 -2.92
N LEU A 169 1.31 -19.08 -3.00
CA LEU A 169 0.33 -19.90 -2.30
C LEU A 169 0.35 -21.35 -2.82
N LEU A 170 0.34 -21.53 -4.15
CA LEU A 170 0.38 -22.87 -4.76
C LEU A 170 1.65 -23.62 -4.36
N PHE A 171 2.80 -22.96 -4.41
CA PHE A 171 4.10 -23.52 -4.03
C PHE A 171 4.12 -23.88 -2.54
N GLY A 172 3.66 -22.97 -1.67
CA GLY A 172 3.55 -23.22 -0.24
C GLY A 172 2.64 -24.42 0.08
N ILE A 173 1.49 -24.54 -0.60
CA ILE A 173 0.59 -25.69 -0.46
C ILE A 173 1.26 -26.99 -0.92
N ALA A 174 1.93 -26.98 -2.08
CA ALA A 174 2.66 -28.14 -2.58
C ALA A 174 3.73 -28.61 -1.59
N MET A 175 4.44 -27.69 -0.94
CA MET A 175 5.41 -28.01 0.11
C MET A 175 4.80 -28.66 1.36
N VAL A 176 3.52 -28.40 1.67
CA VAL A 176 2.82 -29.06 2.78
C VAL A 176 2.38 -30.48 2.38
N ILE A 177 2.07 -30.71 1.10
CA ILE A 177 1.62 -32.01 0.59
C ILE A 177 2.80 -32.98 0.45
N VAL A 178 3.96 -32.47 0.05
CA VAL A 178 5.18 -33.29 -0.08
C VAL A 178 5.69 -33.70 1.31
N PRO A 179 6.13 -34.97 1.49
CA PRO A 179 6.69 -35.44 2.76
C PRO A 179 7.78 -34.53 3.35
N ASP A 180 7.70 -34.29 4.66
CA ASP A 180 8.56 -33.33 5.36
C ASP A 180 10.05 -33.64 5.25
N ASP A 181 10.44 -34.91 5.18
CA ASP A 181 11.84 -35.33 4.99
C ASP A 181 12.44 -34.81 3.67
N LYS A 182 11.61 -34.59 2.64
CA LYS A 182 12.03 -34.04 1.36
C LYS A 182 12.02 -32.51 1.31
N THR A 183 11.22 -31.85 2.16
CA THR A 183 11.06 -30.38 2.14
C THR A 183 11.80 -29.67 3.26
N LYS A 184 12.28 -30.39 4.29
CA LYS A 184 12.93 -29.80 5.48
C LYS A 184 14.06 -28.84 5.16
N THR A 185 14.99 -29.22 4.26
CA THR A 185 16.10 -28.35 3.87
C THR A 185 15.62 -27.08 3.20
N LEU A 186 14.60 -27.18 2.34
CA LEU A 186 14.01 -26.03 1.65
C LEU A 186 13.25 -25.12 2.62
N LYS A 187 12.49 -25.67 3.57
CA LYS A 187 11.79 -24.91 4.62
C LYS A 187 12.78 -24.08 5.44
N ASN A 188 13.88 -24.69 5.88
CA ASN A 188 14.92 -23.99 6.65
C ASN A 188 15.59 -22.87 5.81
N LEU A 189 15.82 -23.11 4.52
CA LEU A 189 16.36 -22.10 3.62
C LEU A 189 15.38 -20.93 3.45
N LEU A 190 14.09 -21.20 3.27
CA LEU A 190 13.06 -20.18 3.13
C LEU A 190 12.87 -19.36 4.40
N GLU A 191 12.99 -19.99 5.57
CA GLU A 191 12.99 -19.28 6.86
C GLU A 191 14.17 -18.30 6.95
N GLY A 192 15.38 -18.75 6.63
CA GLY A 192 16.56 -17.88 6.59
C GLY A 192 16.44 -16.76 5.56
N LEU A 193 15.91 -17.04 4.36
CA LEU A 193 15.64 -16.02 3.35
C LEU A 193 14.61 -15.00 3.81
N ASN A 194 13.55 -15.44 4.48
CA ASN A 194 12.53 -14.57 5.04
C ASN A 194 13.14 -13.60 6.06
N ASP A 195 13.98 -14.10 6.97
CA ASP A 195 14.65 -13.26 7.96
C ASP A 195 15.61 -12.25 7.32
N ILE A 196 16.35 -12.66 6.28
CA ILE A 196 17.21 -11.77 5.49
C ILE A 196 16.38 -10.67 4.83
N ILE A 197 15.25 -11.01 4.19
CA ILE A 197 14.38 -10.04 3.53
C ILE A 197 13.79 -9.06 4.55
N LEU A 198 13.31 -9.56 5.70
CA LEU A 198 12.84 -8.68 6.79
C LEU A 198 13.96 -7.74 7.25
N LYS A 199 15.22 -8.19 7.27
CA LYS A 199 16.36 -7.32 7.59
C LYS A 199 16.64 -6.27 6.52
N ILE A 200 16.47 -6.60 5.25
CA ILE A 200 16.55 -5.63 4.15
C ILE A 200 15.45 -4.57 4.29
N VAL A 201 14.23 -4.98 4.62
CA VAL A 201 13.12 -4.06 4.92
C VAL A 201 13.51 -3.11 6.05
N GLU A 202 14.07 -3.61 7.16
CA GLU A 202 14.56 -2.76 8.25
C GLU A 202 15.63 -1.76 7.80
N LEU A 203 16.53 -2.16 6.91
CA LEU A 203 17.57 -1.27 6.38
C LEU A 203 16.96 -0.16 5.51
N ILE A 204 16.02 -0.50 4.63
CA ILE A 204 15.29 0.46 3.80
C ILE A 204 14.51 1.42 4.70
N MET A 205 13.87 0.93 5.76
CA MET A 205 13.11 1.75 6.70
C MET A 205 13.98 2.71 7.51
N ARG A 206 15.29 2.44 7.67
CA ARG A 206 16.22 3.43 8.25
C ARG A 206 16.52 4.59 7.32
N PHE A 207 16.40 4.38 6.00
CA PHE A 207 16.54 5.44 5.01
C PHE A 207 15.24 6.25 4.83
N ALA A 208 14.10 5.72 5.27
CA ALA A 208 12.78 6.35 5.12
C ALA A 208 12.70 7.82 5.55
N PRO A 209 13.30 8.29 6.66
CA PRO A 209 13.23 9.70 7.04
C PRO A 209 13.81 10.65 5.97
N ILE A 210 14.92 10.24 5.34
CA ILE A 210 15.59 11.01 4.28
C ILE A 210 14.80 10.90 2.98
N GLY A 211 14.35 9.68 2.64
CA GLY A 211 13.53 9.44 1.46
C GLY A 211 12.22 10.22 1.47
N VAL A 212 11.49 10.20 2.58
CA VAL A 212 10.22 10.92 2.76
C VAL A 212 10.44 12.44 2.76
N PHE A 213 11.51 12.92 3.39
CA PHE A 213 11.92 14.33 3.29
C PHE A 213 12.09 14.75 1.82
N ALA A 214 12.89 13.99 1.07
CA ALA A 214 13.21 14.30 -0.31
C ALA A 214 11.99 14.20 -1.24
N LEU A 215 11.14 13.19 -1.03
CA LEU A 215 9.87 13.03 -1.75
C LEU A 215 8.97 14.25 -1.56
N LEU A 216 8.75 14.66 -0.31
CA LEU A 216 7.85 15.77 -0.02
C LEU A 216 8.45 17.11 -0.42
N ALA A 217 9.77 17.30 -0.29
CA ALA A 217 10.43 18.50 -0.78
C ALA A 217 10.22 18.68 -2.29
N GLY A 218 10.48 17.64 -3.09
CA GLY A 218 10.26 17.65 -4.54
C GLY A 218 8.78 17.81 -4.91
N GLN A 219 7.90 17.05 -4.27
CA GLN A 219 6.45 17.16 -4.52
C GLN A 219 5.92 18.56 -4.21
N ILE A 220 6.38 19.19 -3.12
CA ILE A 220 5.97 20.55 -2.83
C ILE A 220 6.53 21.49 -3.89
N THR A 221 7.81 21.45 -4.26
CA THR A 221 8.36 22.36 -5.28
C THR A 221 7.71 22.22 -6.66
N ASP A 222 7.31 21.02 -7.06
CA ASP A 222 6.64 20.79 -8.35
C ASP A 222 5.19 21.30 -8.37
N PHE A 223 4.49 21.23 -7.23
CA PHE A 223 3.09 21.65 -7.13
C PHE A 223 2.91 23.10 -6.67
N ALA A 224 3.91 23.64 -6.00
CA ALA A 224 3.88 24.96 -5.39
C ALA A 224 4.46 26.01 -6.33
N GLY A 225 3.66 26.42 -7.30
CA GLY A 225 3.79 27.77 -7.86
C GLY A 225 3.10 28.80 -6.95
N GLU A 226 2.36 29.74 -7.55
CA GLU A 226 1.66 30.83 -6.85
C GLU A 226 0.47 30.37 -5.96
N GLU A 227 0.11 29.08 -5.95
CA GLU A 227 -1.13 28.56 -5.33
C GLU A 227 -0.91 27.57 -4.17
N LEU A 228 0.17 27.76 -3.40
CA LEU A 228 0.48 26.96 -2.21
C LEU A 228 -0.70 26.75 -1.25
N ALA A 229 -1.52 27.78 -1.04
CA ALA A 229 -2.69 27.70 -0.17
C ALA A 229 -3.73 26.68 -0.69
N GLN A 230 -3.96 26.63 -2.00
CA GLN A 230 -4.90 25.69 -2.62
C GLN A 230 -4.39 24.26 -2.55
N LEU A 231 -3.06 24.05 -2.65
CA LEU A 231 -2.46 22.72 -2.48
C LEU A 231 -2.67 22.17 -1.07
N PHE A 232 -2.39 22.96 -0.03
CA PHE A 232 -2.62 22.52 1.35
C PHE A 232 -4.11 22.35 1.66
N GLU A 233 -4.98 23.18 1.08
CA GLU A 233 -6.43 23.03 1.20
C GLU A 233 -6.89 21.71 0.56
N ALA A 234 -6.45 21.42 -0.66
CA ALA A 234 -6.74 20.18 -1.38
C ALA A 234 -6.28 18.95 -0.59
N LEU A 235 -5.02 18.96 -0.14
CA LEU A 235 -4.43 17.87 0.65
C LEU A 235 -5.13 17.73 2.00
N GLY A 236 -5.50 18.84 2.63
CA GLY A 236 -6.26 18.87 3.88
C GLY A 236 -7.64 18.25 3.73
N TYR A 237 -8.39 18.64 2.70
CA TYR A 237 -9.70 18.06 2.38
C TYR A 237 -9.60 16.58 2.00
N TYR A 238 -8.60 16.20 1.21
CA TYR A 238 -8.34 14.80 0.88
C TYR A 238 -8.02 13.98 2.14
N SER A 239 -7.09 14.46 2.97
CA SER A 239 -6.70 13.80 4.22
C SER A 239 -7.89 13.66 5.16
N LEU A 240 -8.71 14.71 5.31
CA LEU A 240 -9.92 14.68 6.12
C LEU A 240 -10.91 13.64 5.60
N THR A 241 -11.12 13.57 4.28
CA THR A 241 -12.00 12.57 3.65
C THR A 241 -11.54 11.15 3.95
N VAL A 242 -10.23 10.88 3.82
CA VAL A 242 -9.64 9.58 4.13
C VAL A 242 -9.77 9.25 5.63
N VAL A 243 -9.44 10.20 6.51
CA VAL A 243 -9.53 10.01 7.97
C VAL A 243 -10.97 9.73 8.40
N LEU A 244 -11.96 10.43 7.84
CA LEU A 244 -13.37 10.18 8.12
C LEU A 244 -13.82 8.81 7.61
N GLY A 245 -13.40 8.42 6.40
CA GLY A 245 -13.66 7.09 5.86
C GLY A 245 -13.06 5.99 6.75
N LEU A 246 -11.79 6.11 7.13
CA LEU A 246 -11.12 5.17 8.02
C LEU A 246 -11.74 5.15 9.43
N ALA A 247 -12.12 6.30 9.98
CA ALA A 247 -12.82 6.40 11.25
C ALA A 247 -14.19 5.70 11.18
N PHE A 248 -14.93 5.87 10.08
CA PHE A 248 -16.19 5.17 9.87
C PHE A 248 -15.97 3.64 9.83
N LEU A 249 -14.95 3.16 9.13
CA LEU A 249 -14.64 1.73 9.08
C LEU A 249 -14.24 1.20 10.47
N MET A 250 -13.33 1.91 11.16
CA MET A 250 -12.76 1.52 12.44
C MET A 250 -13.78 1.56 13.58
N PHE A 251 -14.57 2.63 13.67
CA PHE A 251 -15.47 2.86 14.79
C PHE A 251 -16.91 2.42 14.52
N LEU A 252 -17.29 2.17 13.26
CA LEU A 252 -18.66 1.77 12.91
C LEU A 252 -18.68 0.40 12.25
N LEU A 253 -18.01 0.23 11.10
CA LEU A 253 -18.14 -1.00 10.31
C LEU A 253 -17.60 -2.24 11.05
N TYR A 254 -16.32 -2.24 11.43
CA TYR A 254 -15.69 -3.43 12.03
C TYR A 254 -16.32 -3.81 13.38
N PRO A 255 -16.60 -2.88 14.31
CA PRO A 255 -17.28 -3.21 15.55
C PRO A 255 -18.69 -3.76 15.32
N THR A 256 -19.43 -3.24 14.34
CA THR A 256 -20.77 -3.72 13.99
C THR A 256 -20.71 -5.15 13.44
N ILE A 257 -19.81 -5.43 12.50
CA ILE A 257 -19.61 -6.78 11.96
C ILE A 257 -19.25 -7.76 13.09
N ILE A 258 -18.29 -7.40 13.95
CA ILE A 258 -17.89 -8.26 15.06
C ILE A 258 -19.02 -8.48 16.05
N SER A 259 -19.81 -7.46 16.36
CA SER A 259 -20.97 -7.60 17.26
C SER A 259 -22.09 -8.47 16.68
N ILE A 260 -22.24 -8.54 15.36
CA ILE A 260 -23.26 -9.37 14.70
C ILE A 260 -22.80 -10.84 14.61
N PHE A 261 -21.54 -11.07 14.24
CA PHE A 261 -21.03 -12.42 13.96
C PHE A 261 -20.36 -13.08 15.17
N THR A 262 -20.11 -12.34 16.25
CA THR A 262 -19.47 -12.84 17.46
C THR A 262 -20.21 -12.37 18.72
N LYS A 263 -19.81 -12.88 19.89
CA LYS A 263 -20.36 -12.48 21.19
C LYS A 263 -19.61 -11.30 21.83
N LEU A 264 -18.71 -10.65 21.08
CA LEU A 264 -17.90 -9.54 21.60
C LEU A 264 -18.67 -8.23 21.50
N ASN A 265 -18.73 -7.51 22.60
CA ASN A 265 -19.33 -6.17 22.63
C ASN A 265 -18.34 -5.14 22.07
N TYR A 266 -18.87 -4.02 21.55
CA TYR A 266 -18.09 -2.90 20.98
C TYR A 266 -16.83 -2.54 21.78
N LYS A 267 -17.00 -2.32 23.08
CA LYS A 267 -15.92 -1.92 23.99
C LYS A 267 -14.83 -2.98 24.12
N GLN A 268 -15.22 -4.26 24.16
CA GLN A 268 -14.26 -5.37 24.24
C GLN A 268 -13.45 -5.48 22.96
N PHE A 269 -14.09 -5.26 21.80
CA PHE A 269 -13.40 -5.26 20.52
C PHE A 269 -12.38 -4.13 20.43
N ILE A 270 -12.80 -2.88 20.64
CA ILE A 270 -11.91 -1.70 20.55
C ILE A 270 -10.75 -1.79 21.55
N GLN A 271 -11.00 -2.19 22.80
CA GLN A 271 -9.94 -2.38 23.79
C GLN A 271 -9.00 -3.53 23.43
N GLY A 272 -9.53 -4.60 22.82
CA GLY A 272 -8.74 -5.74 22.38
C GLY A 272 -7.80 -5.44 21.21
N ILE A 273 -8.25 -4.62 20.24
CA ILE A 273 -7.44 -4.26 19.07
C ILE A 273 -6.51 -3.06 19.32
N GLY A 274 -6.80 -2.23 20.33
CA GLY A 274 -6.06 -1.00 20.62
C GLY A 274 -4.53 -1.17 20.64
N PRO A 275 -3.96 -2.17 21.35
CA PRO A 275 -2.52 -2.38 21.38
C PRO A 275 -1.91 -2.69 20.01
N ALA A 276 -2.61 -3.46 19.17
CA ALA A 276 -2.15 -3.77 17.81
C ALA A 276 -2.25 -2.55 16.88
N GLN A 277 -3.32 -1.78 17.00
CA GLN A 277 -3.54 -0.55 16.23
C GLN A 277 -2.56 0.58 16.61
N MET A 278 -2.04 0.59 17.84
CA MET A 278 -1.00 1.54 18.26
C MET A 278 0.42 1.12 17.82
N LEU A 279 0.61 -0.14 17.44
CA LEU A 279 1.89 -0.68 16.99
C LEU A 279 2.05 -0.68 15.46
N GLY A 280 0.95 -0.71 14.72
CA GLY A 280 0.91 -0.59 13.25
C GLY A 280 0.84 0.86 12.80
#